data_AF-A0A0R3QK91-F1
#
_entry.id   AF-A0A0R3QK91-F1
#
_cell.length_a   1.000
_cell.length_b   1.000
_cell.length_c   1.000
_cell.angle_alpha   90.00
_cell.angle_beta   90.00
_cell.angle_gamma   90.00
#
_symmetry.space_group_name_H-M   'P 1'
#
loop_
_entity.id
_entity.type
_entity.pdbx_description
1 polymer ?
#
loop_
_entity_poly.entity_id
_entity_poly.type
_entity_poly.pdbx_seq_one_letter_code
_entity_poly.pdbx_strand_id
1 'polypeptide(L)'
;MKYSEKFEIVEVIIQCNDRGEFRNGHCHCIGHFFGSQCQYVSRCDHGKRKHGRCLCNDGWKGDYCHNIICQHGYPDINNKSESCVCPARFTGTHCDRCSQKGPKIRPYPECNIDISKSKAKQQRQEAETQFRLRLRIMGVTSFLLLFLLITMIFFHRRRIYKRKRSERQNLRKREYEIRKTILEKAARTTERLNVEQRMEYVEEDRNYRDHI
;
A
#
# COMPACT_ATOMS: atom_id res chain seq x y z
N MET A 1 8.67 15.58 -55.75
CA MET A 1 8.35 15.77 -54.32
C MET A 1 6.87 16.13 -54.22
N LYS A 2 5.99 15.19 -53.89
CA LYS A 2 4.52 15.35 -53.96
C LYS A 2 3.84 14.82 -52.70
N TYR A 3 4.45 15.05 -51.54
CA TYR A 3 4.01 14.49 -50.26
C TYR A 3 4.25 15.45 -49.07
N SER A 4 4.11 16.77 -49.27
CA SER A 4 4.35 17.75 -48.18
C SER A 4 3.30 18.86 -48.07
N GLU A 5 2.18 18.80 -48.78
CA GLU A 5 1.07 19.77 -48.65
C GLU A 5 -0.16 19.21 -47.92
N LYS A 6 -0.10 17.96 -47.42
CA LYS A 6 -1.26 17.29 -46.80
C LYS A 6 -1.13 17.05 -45.31
N PHE A 7 -0.17 17.70 -44.66
CA PHE A 7 0.16 17.50 -43.24
C PHE A 7 0.13 18.79 -42.41
N GLU A 8 -0.63 19.78 -42.87
CA GLU A 8 -0.90 21.04 -42.13
C GLU A 8 -2.41 21.21 -41.89
N ILE A 9 -3.11 20.10 -41.59
CA ILE A 9 -4.56 20.09 -41.26
C ILE A 9 -4.81 19.39 -39.92
N VAL A 10 -3.77 18.84 -39.26
CA VAL A 10 -3.92 18.06 -38.01
C VAL A 10 -3.26 18.75 -36.81
N GLU A 11 -3.38 20.06 -36.75
CA GLU A 11 -3.45 20.80 -35.50
C GLU A 11 -4.54 21.85 -35.68
N VAL A 12 -5.79 21.39 -35.79
CA VAL A 12 -6.92 22.28 -35.51
C VAL A 12 -6.80 22.61 -34.03
N ILE A 13 -6.08 23.70 -33.72
CA ILE A 13 -6.21 24.40 -32.46
C ILE A 13 -7.72 24.63 -32.32
N ILE A 14 -8.36 23.93 -31.38
CA ILE A 14 -9.80 24.07 -31.12
C ILE A 14 -10.02 25.48 -30.55
N GLN A 15 -10.08 26.46 -31.46
CA GLN A 15 -10.17 27.86 -31.13
C GLN A 15 -11.58 28.11 -30.59
N CYS A 16 -11.67 28.74 -29.42
CA CYS A 16 -12.94 28.98 -28.74
C CYS A 16 -13.71 27.71 -28.31
N ASN A 17 -13.02 26.56 -28.14
CA ASN A 17 -13.59 25.30 -27.65
C ASN A 17 -14.84 24.80 -28.42
N ASP A 18 -14.95 25.09 -29.73
CA ASP A 18 -16.14 24.84 -30.57
C ASP A 18 -17.45 25.46 -30.02
N ARG A 19 -17.32 26.43 -29.11
CA ARG A 19 -18.42 27.09 -28.39
C ARG A 19 -18.48 28.58 -28.70
N GLY A 20 -17.84 28.99 -29.77
CA GLY A 20 -17.76 30.36 -30.20
C GLY A 20 -17.06 30.50 -31.52
N GLU A 21 -17.14 31.70 -32.07
CA GLU A 21 -16.46 32.08 -33.30
C GLU A 21 -15.32 33.03 -32.97
N PHE A 22 -14.15 32.80 -33.55
CA PHE A 22 -13.00 33.68 -33.35
C PHE A 22 -13.07 34.86 -34.31
N ARG A 23 -13.16 36.09 -33.79
CA ARG A 23 -13.19 37.32 -34.61
C ARG A 23 -12.34 38.40 -33.93
N ASN A 24 -11.61 39.20 -34.72
CA ASN A 24 -10.81 40.34 -34.23
C ASN A 24 -9.91 40.01 -33.01
N GLY A 25 -9.25 38.85 -33.02
CA GLY A 25 -8.33 38.45 -31.96
C GLY A 25 -8.99 37.92 -30.67
N HIS A 26 -10.31 37.76 -30.63
CA HIS A 26 -11.03 37.24 -29.45
C HIS A 26 -12.18 36.30 -29.83
N CYS A 27 -12.63 35.51 -28.85
CA CYS A 27 -13.73 34.57 -29.02
C CYS A 27 -15.10 35.22 -28.74
N HIS A 28 -16.02 35.09 -29.69
CA HIS A 28 -17.44 35.42 -29.53
C HIS A 28 -18.22 34.14 -29.22
N CYS A 29 -18.62 33.97 -27.97
CA CYS A 29 -19.22 32.73 -27.48
C CYS A 29 -20.70 32.59 -27.84
N ILE A 30 -21.15 31.35 -28.12
CA ILE A 30 -22.55 31.04 -28.39
C ILE A 30 -23.33 30.82 -27.09
N GLY A 31 -24.64 31.09 -27.14
CA GLY A 31 -25.57 30.78 -26.05
C GLY A 31 -25.16 31.39 -24.72
N HIS A 32 -24.94 30.54 -23.72
CA HIS A 32 -24.55 30.93 -22.36
C HIS A 32 -23.08 30.64 -22.04
N PHE A 33 -22.25 30.41 -23.06
CA PHE A 33 -20.81 30.25 -22.87
C PHE A 33 -20.12 31.61 -22.72
N PHE A 34 -19.04 31.66 -21.94
CA PHE A 34 -18.23 32.86 -21.75
C PHE A 34 -16.79 32.53 -21.36
N GLY A 35 -15.94 33.56 -21.31
CA GLY A 35 -14.50 33.45 -21.07
C GLY A 35 -13.70 33.67 -22.36
N SER A 36 -12.39 33.86 -22.22
CA SER A 36 -11.48 34.14 -23.34
C SER A 36 -11.49 33.08 -24.44
N GLN A 37 -11.88 31.85 -24.10
CA GLN A 37 -12.00 30.72 -25.04
C GLN A 37 -13.37 30.04 -24.95
N CYS A 38 -14.41 30.71 -24.43
CA CYS A 38 -15.74 30.12 -24.27
C CYS A 38 -15.78 28.85 -23.40
N GLN A 39 -14.88 28.79 -22.41
CA GLN A 39 -14.67 27.62 -21.56
C GLN A 39 -15.64 27.53 -20.37
N TYR A 40 -16.38 28.61 -20.09
CA TYR A 40 -17.28 28.70 -18.95
C TYR A 40 -18.73 28.83 -19.37
N VAL A 41 -19.64 28.48 -18.45
CA VAL A 41 -21.08 28.46 -18.62
C VAL A 41 -21.73 29.35 -17.56
N SER A 42 -22.59 30.27 -17.96
CA SER A 42 -23.25 31.21 -17.04
C SER A 42 -24.53 30.66 -16.41
N ARG A 43 -25.21 29.72 -17.07
CA ARG A 43 -26.51 29.17 -16.67
C ARG A 43 -26.54 27.65 -16.71
N CYS A 44 -27.21 27.04 -15.72
CA CYS A 44 -27.52 25.61 -15.67
C CYS A 44 -29.02 25.44 -15.49
N ASP A 45 -29.66 24.53 -16.22
CA ASP A 45 -31.10 24.26 -16.11
C ASP A 45 -31.37 23.27 -14.97
N HIS A 46 -30.77 22.07 -15.01
CA HIS A 46 -30.92 21.04 -13.95
C HIS A 46 -29.59 20.73 -13.24
N GLY A 47 -29.03 21.73 -12.54
CA GLY A 47 -27.78 21.54 -11.82
C GLY A 47 -27.31 22.77 -11.06
N LYS A 48 -26.09 22.72 -10.55
CA LYS A 48 -25.43 23.84 -9.87
C LYS A 48 -24.15 24.22 -10.58
N ARG A 49 -23.91 25.52 -10.72
CA ARG A 49 -22.67 26.04 -11.32
C ARG A 49 -21.52 25.97 -10.32
N LYS A 50 -20.39 25.36 -10.71
CA LYS A 50 -19.15 25.30 -9.93
C LYS A 50 -17.93 25.47 -10.85
N HIS A 51 -17.03 26.38 -10.49
CA HIS A 51 -15.83 26.70 -11.28
C HIS A 51 -16.14 27.01 -12.77
N GLY A 52 -17.22 27.74 -13.03
CA GLY A 52 -17.61 28.11 -14.38
C GLY A 52 -18.17 26.96 -15.23
N ARG A 53 -18.48 25.79 -14.66
CA ARG A 53 -19.16 24.69 -15.37
C ARG A 53 -20.41 24.25 -14.61
N CYS A 54 -21.35 23.60 -15.29
CA CYS A 54 -22.52 23.01 -14.65
C CYS A 54 -22.21 21.63 -14.08
N LEU A 55 -22.60 21.40 -12.83
CA LEU A 55 -22.66 20.09 -12.21
C LEU A 55 -24.13 19.65 -12.23
N CYS A 56 -24.46 18.71 -13.11
CA CYS A 56 -25.83 18.26 -13.31
C CYS A 56 -26.34 17.45 -12.12
N ASN A 57 -27.63 17.62 -11.83
CA ASN A 57 -28.34 16.75 -10.91
C ASN A 57 -28.44 15.33 -11.50
N ASP A 58 -28.67 14.34 -10.64
CA ASP A 58 -28.85 12.95 -11.08
C ASP A 58 -29.98 12.86 -12.12
N GLY A 59 -29.71 12.14 -13.21
CA GLY A 59 -30.66 11.99 -14.32
C GLY A 59 -30.58 13.08 -15.40
N TRP A 60 -29.64 14.02 -15.33
CA TRP A 60 -29.46 15.09 -16.31
C TRP A 60 -28.02 15.16 -16.86
N LYS A 61 -27.88 15.62 -18.11
CA LYS A 61 -26.60 15.76 -18.82
C LYS A 61 -26.58 16.96 -19.78
N GLY A 62 -25.40 17.19 -20.37
CA GLY A 62 -25.14 18.31 -21.29
C GLY A 62 -24.50 19.50 -20.58
N ASP A 63 -23.96 20.43 -21.35
CA ASP A 63 -23.19 21.56 -20.79
C ASP A 63 -24.02 22.48 -19.91
N TYR A 64 -25.32 22.60 -20.20
CA TYR A 64 -26.30 23.33 -19.40
C TYR A 64 -27.17 22.40 -18.53
N CYS A 65 -26.92 21.10 -18.52
CA CYS A 65 -27.77 20.10 -17.85
C CYS A 65 -29.23 20.12 -18.35
N HIS A 66 -29.43 20.38 -19.64
CA HIS A 66 -30.76 20.48 -20.25
C HIS A 66 -31.26 19.14 -20.82
N ASN A 67 -30.38 18.14 -20.95
CA ASN A 67 -30.76 16.85 -21.53
C ASN A 67 -31.09 15.86 -20.42
N ILE A 68 -32.33 15.36 -20.39
CA ILE A 68 -32.70 14.25 -19.53
C ILE A 68 -31.98 12.96 -19.94
N ILE A 69 -31.64 12.13 -18.96
CA ILE A 69 -31.16 10.78 -19.14
C ILE A 69 -32.33 9.83 -18.94
N CYS A 70 -32.66 9.05 -19.96
CA CYS A 70 -33.66 7.99 -19.91
C CYS A 70 -32.95 6.64 -19.79
N GLN A 71 -33.29 5.85 -18.77
CA GLN A 71 -32.71 4.52 -18.58
C GLN A 71 -33.30 3.52 -19.58
N HIS A 72 -34.63 3.49 -19.67
CA HIS A 72 -35.37 2.60 -20.56
C HIS A 72 -36.40 3.42 -21.35
N GLY A 73 -35.98 4.10 -22.41
CA GLY A 73 -36.84 4.95 -23.21
C GLY A 73 -36.08 6.06 -23.92
N TYR A 74 -36.80 7.08 -24.37
CA TYR A 74 -36.23 8.24 -25.04
C TYR A 74 -36.84 9.54 -24.52
N PRO A 75 -36.15 10.69 -24.66
CA PRO A 75 -36.67 11.98 -24.22
C PRO A 75 -37.96 12.34 -24.94
N ASP A 76 -38.95 12.84 -24.19
CA ASP A 76 -40.20 13.33 -24.75
C ASP A 76 -39.98 14.71 -25.39
N ILE A 77 -39.80 14.72 -26.70
CA ILE A 77 -39.55 15.95 -27.48
C ILE A 77 -40.74 16.91 -27.38
N ASN A 78 -41.97 16.40 -27.23
CA ASN A 78 -43.17 17.24 -27.13
C ASN A 78 -43.22 17.98 -25.79
N ASN A 79 -42.63 17.41 -24.74
CA ASN A 79 -42.53 17.99 -23.41
C ASN A 79 -41.14 18.58 -23.13
N LYS A 80 -40.51 19.21 -24.14
CA LYS A 80 -39.18 19.87 -24.02
C LYS A 80 -38.08 18.97 -23.44
N SER A 81 -38.20 17.65 -23.59
CA SER A 81 -37.29 16.66 -22.98
C SER A 81 -37.22 16.75 -21.45
N GLU A 82 -38.27 17.22 -20.78
CA GLU A 82 -38.36 17.24 -19.30
C GLU A 82 -38.74 15.89 -18.69
N SER A 83 -39.25 14.98 -19.51
CA SER A 83 -39.62 13.61 -19.12
C SER A 83 -39.24 12.62 -20.22
N CYS A 84 -39.11 11.35 -19.84
CA CYS A 84 -38.88 10.27 -20.79
C CYS A 84 -40.20 9.59 -21.18
N VAL A 85 -40.32 9.24 -22.45
CA VAL A 85 -41.36 8.33 -22.94
C VAL A 85 -40.92 6.91 -22.62
N CYS A 86 -41.65 6.26 -21.72
CA CYS A 86 -41.32 4.93 -21.23
C CYS A 86 -42.08 3.84 -22.00
N PRO A 87 -41.45 2.71 -22.34
CA PRO A 87 -42.15 1.49 -22.75
C PRO A 87 -43.11 1.03 -21.65
N ALA A 88 -44.17 0.29 -22.00
CA ALA A 88 -45.23 -0.13 -21.09
C ALA A 88 -44.75 -0.81 -19.78
N ARG A 89 -43.55 -1.40 -19.78
CA ARG A 89 -42.94 -2.10 -18.65
C ARG A 89 -42.23 -1.18 -17.66
N PHE A 90 -41.86 0.03 -18.07
CA PHE A 90 -41.12 0.98 -17.28
C PHE A 90 -41.95 2.23 -17.01
N THR A 91 -41.63 2.94 -15.93
CA THR A 91 -42.31 4.16 -15.51
C THR A 91 -41.34 5.08 -14.76
N GLY A 92 -41.81 6.26 -14.41
CA GLY A 92 -41.02 7.33 -13.81
C GLY A 92 -40.47 8.31 -14.84
N THR A 93 -40.04 9.48 -14.38
CA THR A 93 -39.55 10.58 -15.24
C THR A 93 -38.34 10.17 -16.08
N HIS A 94 -37.51 9.25 -15.58
CA HIS A 94 -36.32 8.72 -16.25
C HIS A 94 -36.49 7.27 -16.74
N CYS A 95 -37.70 6.70 -16.69
CA CYS A 95 -37.98 5.28 -16.97
C CYS A 95 -37.09 4.32 -16.15
N ASP A 96 -36.86 4.69 -14.89
CA ASP A 96 -35.99 4.02 -13.93
C ASP A 96 -36.74 3.06 -13.00
N ARG A 97 -38.08 3.00 -13.12
CA ARG A 97 -38.96 2.17 -12.28
C ARG A 97 -39.76 1.19 -13.11
N CYS A 98 -40.20 0.08 -12.50
CA CYS A 98 -41.08 -0.88 -13.14
C CYS A 98 -42.54 -0.42 -13.05
N SER A 99 -43.30 -0.60 -14.13
CA SER A 99 -44.71 -0.20 -14.23
C SER A 99 -45.69 -1.16 -13.52
N GLN A 100 -45.22 -2.32 -13.05
CA GLN A 100 -46.07 -3.38 -12.51
C GLN A 100 -46.87 -2.90 -11.27
N LYS A 101 -48.19 -2.80 -11.42
CA LYS A 101 -49.17 -2.64 -10.34
C LYS A 101 -49.99 -3.93 -10.23
N GLY A 102 -49.52 -4.92 -9.48
CA GLY A 102 -50.28 -6.17 -9.26
C GLY A 102 -49.47 -7.31 -8.62
N PRO A 103 -50.14 -8.34 -8.06
CA PRO A 103 -49.45 -9.49 -7.47
C PRO A 103 -48.63 -10.24 -8.54
N LYS A 104 -47.44 -10.72 -8.14
CA LYS A 104 -46.44 -11.36 -9.01
C LYS A 104 -46.92 -12.72 -9.53
N ILE A 105 -47.77 -12.75 -10.55
CA ILE A 105 -48.13 -14.00 -11.24
C ILE A 105 -47.21 -14.13 -12.48
N ARG A 106 -46.35 -15.15 -12.49
CA ARG A 106 -45.41 -15.47 -13.60
C ARG A 106 -46.17 -16.17 -14.75
N PRO A 107 -45.77 -16.02 -16.04
CA PRO A 107 -44.42 -15.82 -16.55
C PRO A 107 -44.27 -14.48 -17.30
N TYR A 108 -43.93 -13.43 -16.57
CA TYR A 108 -43.45 -12.19 -17.17
C TYR A 108 -41.95 -12.05 -16.88
N PRO A 109 -41.09 -11.69 -17.85
CA PRO A 109 -39.65 -11.56 -17.61
C PRO A 109 -39.40 -10.53 -16.49
N GLU A 110 -38.46 -10.86 -15.61
CA GLU A 110 -38.17 -10.08 -14.41
C GLU A 110 -37.68 -8.67 -14.80
N CYS A 111 -38.36 -7.64 -14.27
CA CYS A 111 -37.92 -6.27 -14.42
C CYS A 111 -36.81 -6.02 -13.38
N ASN A 112 -35.57 -6.24 -13.80
CA ASN A 112 -34.40 -6.07 -12.96
C ASN A 112 -33.95 -4.62 -13.05
N ILE A 113 -34.43 -3.78 -12.13
CA ILE A 113 -33.83 -2.45 -11.96
C ILE A 113 -32.52 -2.69 -11.21
N ASP A 114 -31.40 -2.64 -11.93
CA ASP A 114 -30.10 -2.53 -11.28
C ASP A 114 -30.05 -1.15 -10.63
N ILE A 115 -30.44 -1.08 -9.36
CA ILE A 115 -30.27 0.11 -8.54
C ILE A 115 -28.76 0.30 -8.41
N SER A 116 -28.17 1.06 -9.34
CA SER A 116 -26.81 1.54 -9.21
C SER A 116 -26.75 2.24 -7.86
N LYS A 117 -26.06 1.62 -6.89
CA LYS A 117 -25.89 2.21 -5.56
C LYS A 117 -25.38 3.62 -5.79
N SER A 118 -25.99 4.61 -5.12
CA SER A 118 -25.59 6.01 -5.34
C SER A 118 -24.07 6.13 -5.27
N LYS A 119 -23.46 6.91 -6.18
CA LYS A 119 -22.00 7.09 -6.22
C LYS A 119 -21.44 7.47 -4.85
N ALA A 120 -22.21 8.21 -4.04
CA ALA A 120 -21.89 8.55 -2.66
C ALA A 120 -21.83 7.33 -1.71
N LYS A 121 -22.73 6.35 -1.85
CA LYS A 121 -22.73 5.11 -1.06
C LYS A 121 -21.59 4.19 -1.48
N GLN A 122 -21.27 4.14 -2.78
CA GLN A 122 -20.15 3.38 -3.31
C GLN A 122 -18.80 3.99 -2.86
N GLN A 123 -18.65 5.31 -2.93
CA GLN A 123 -17.47 6.03 -2.42
C GLN A 123 -17.27 5.82 -0.91
N ARG A 124 -18.33 5.82 -0.10
CA ARG A 124 -18.23 5.52 1.34
C ARG A 124 -17.74 4.09 1.60
N GLN A 125 -18.20 3.11 0.81
CA GLN A 125 -17.75 1.73 0.94
C GLN A 125 -16.27 1.56 0.56
N GLU A 126 -15.82 2.23 -0.50
CA GLU A 126 -14.42 2.22 -0.93
C GLU A 126 -13.49 2.96 0.07
N ALA A 127 -13.97 4.04 0.68
CA ALA A 127 -13.22 4.76 1.71
C ALA A 127 -13.06 3.92 3.01
N GLU A 128 -14.12 3.22 3.43
CA GLU A 128 -14.06 2.34 4.60
C GLU A 128 -13.15 1.13 4.40
N THR A 129 -13.11 0.54 3.19
CA THR A 129 -12.22 -0.58 2.89
C THR A 129 -10.76 -0.16 2.88
N GLN A 130 -10.44 1.03 2.33
CA GLN A 130 -9.08 1.57 2.37
C GLN A 130 -8.60 1.79 3.81
N PHE A 131 -9.44 2.34 4.69
CA PHE A 131 -9.06 2.57 6.09
C PHE A 131 -8.78 1.26 6.84
N ARG A 132 -9.64 0.24 6.65
CA ARG A 132 -9.43 -1.09 7.25
C ARG A 132 -8.15 -1.78 6.75
N LEU A 133 -7.83 -1.64 5.46
CA LEU A 133 -6.60 -2.21 4.90
C LEU A 133 -5.35 -1.55 5.51
N ARG A 134 -5.36 -0.22 5.64
CA ARG A 134 -4.24 0.53 6.25
C ARG A 134 -4.01 0.13 7.71
N LEU A 135 -5.08 -0.01 8.50
CA LEU A 135 -4.98 -0.48 9.89
C LEU A 135 -4.41 -1.89 10.01
N ARG A 136 -4.80 -2.82 9.13
CA ARG A 136 -4.22 -4.17 9.10
C ARG A 136 -2.72 -4.15 8.80
N ILE A 137 -2.29 -3.35 7.81
CA ILE A 137 -0.87 -3.26 7.45
C ILE A 137 -0.06 -2.68 8.62
N MET A 138 -0.53 -1.62 9.26
CA MET A 138 0.13 -1.02 10.43
C MET A 138 0.25 -2.00 11.61
N GLY A 139 -0.79 -2.81 11.84
CA GLY A 139 -0.74 -3.86 12.85
C GLY A 139 0.35 -4.89 12.55
N VAL A 140 0.35 -5.45 11.34
CA VAL A 140 1.33 -6.48 10.94
C VAL A 140 2.76 -5.97 11.01
N THR A 141 3.03 -4.76 10.52
CA THR A 141 4.40 -4.19 10.58
C THR A 141 4.86 -3.96 12.01
N SER A 142 3.98 -3.47 12.90
CA SER A 142 4.29 -3.32 14.32
C SER A 142 4.65 -4.65 14.98
N PHE A 143 3.86 -5.70 14.74
CA PHE A 143 4.14 -7.05 15.25
C PHE A 143 5.46 -7.62 14.73
N LEU A 144 5.75 -7.45 13.43
CA LEU A 144 7.01 -7.91 12.84
C LEU A 144 8.23 -7.19 13.44
N LEU A 145 8.14 -5.87 13.67
CA LEU A 145 9.23 -5.11 14.30
C LEU A 145 9.47 -5.56 15.74
N LEU A 146 8.40 -5.79 16.51
CA LEU A 146 8.52 -6.32 17.87
C LEU A 146 9.17 -7.71 17.89
N PHE A 147 8.79 -8.58 16.96
CA PHE A 147 9.39 -9.90 16.81
C PHE A 147 10.89 -9.82 16.48
N LEU A 148 11.28 -8.93 15.56
CA LEU A 148 12.69 -8.70 15.22
C LEU A 148 13.49 -8.16 16.42
N LEU A 149 12.93 -7.25 17.22
CA LEU A 149 13.58 -6.76 18.44
C LEU A 149 13.76 -7.88 19.47
N ILE A 150 12.75 -8.71 19.70
CA ILE A 150 12.82 -9.83 20.65
C ILE A 150 13.87 -10.84 20.21
N THR A 151 13.90 -11.20 18.93
CA THR A 151 14.91 -12.12 18.39
C THR A 151 16.32 -11.54 18.51
N MET A 152 16.51 -10.25 18.22
CA MET A 152 17.80 -9.58 18.41
C MET A 152 18.24 -9.59 19.88
N ILE A 153 17.34 -9.30 20.82
CA ILE A 153 17.63 -9.40 22.26
C ILE A 153 18.03 -10.83 22.63
N PHE A 154 17.31 -11.84 22.14
CA PHE A 154 17.63 -13.25 22.41
C PHE A 154 18.99 -13.63 21.84
N PHE A 155 19.29 -13.26 20.59
CA PHE A 155 20.59 -13.50 19.97
C PHE A 155 21.72 -12.77 20.71
N HIS A 156 21.49 -11.53 21.13
CA HIS A 156 22.46 -10.76 21.89
C HIS A 156 22.74 -11.40 23.25
N ARG A 157 21.69 -11.78 23.99
CA ARG A 157 21.81 -12.53 25.26
C ARG A 157 22.54 -13.85 25.04
N ARG A 158 22.22 -14.58 23.97
CA ARG A 158 22.88 -15.85 23.63
C ARG A 158 24.36 -15.65 23.29
N ARG A 159 24.72 -14.58 22.57
CA ARG A 159 26.13 -14.20 22.29
C ARG A 159 26.88 -13.88 23.58
N ILE A 160 26.31 -13.05 24.46
CA ILE A 160 26.91 -12.72 25.76
C ILE A 160 27.09 -13.98 26.61
N TYR A 161 26.04 -14.81 26.70
CA TYR A 161 26.10 -16.07 27.45
C TYR A 161 27.20 -17.00 26.91
N LYS A 162 27.30 -17.15 25.58
CA LYS A 162 28.35 -17.96 24.94
C LYS A 162 29.75 -17.40 25.22
N ARG A 163 29.93 -16.07 25.17
CA ARG A 163 31.20 -15.39 25.49
C ARG A 163 31.63 -15.65 26.93
N LYS A 164 30.73 -15.41 27.90
CA LYS A 164 30.98 -15.68 29.33
C LYS A 164 31.28 -17.16 29.61
N ARG A 165 30.60 -18.08 28.92
CA ARG A 165 30.85 -19.53 29.04
C ARG A 165 32.25 -19.90 28.55
N SER A 166 32.68 -19.36 27.40
CA SER A 166 34.03 -19.57 26.85
C SER A 166 35.12 -19.04 27.79
N GLU A 167 34.94 -17.83 28.34
CA GLU A 167 35.89 -17.24 29.30
C GLU A 167 36.05 -18.10 30.56
N ARG A 168 34.96 -18.60 31.14
CA ARG A 168 35.00 -19.53 32.29
C ARG A 168 35.72 -20.83 31.96
N GLN A 169 35.51 -21.39 30.77
CA GLN A 169 36.21 -22.60 30.33
C GLN A 169 37.71 -22.36 30.14
N ASN A 170 38.09 -21.23 29.55
CA ASN A 170 39.49 -20.85 29.35
C ASN A 170 40.23 -20.62 30.67
N LEU A 171 39.57 -20.03 31.67
CA LEU A 171 40.11 -19.87 33.02
C LEU A 171 40.37 -21.22 33.68
N ARG A 172 39.38 -22.13 33.69
CA ARG A 172 39.55 -23.49 34.24
C ARG A 172 40.69 -24.25 33.56
N LYS A 173 40.82 -24.11 32.24
CA LYS A 173 41.93 -24.73 31.50
C LYS A 173 43.28 -24.16 31.92
N ARG A 174 43.42 -22.83 32.08
CA ARG A 174 44.67 -22.23 32.57
C ARG A 174 45.02 -22.67 33.99
N GLU A 175 44.04 -22.72 34.89
CA GLU A 175 44.27 -23.21 36.26
C GLU A 175 44.77 -24.66 36.26
N TYR A 176 44.19 -25.50 35.40
CA TYR A 176 44.64 -26.88 35.22
C TYR A 176 46.09 -26.96 34.72
N GLU A 177 46.43 -26.21 33.67
CA GLU A 177 47.81 -26.18 33.14
C GLU A 177 48.83 -25.69 34.19
N ILE A 178 48.50 -24.61 34.92
CA ILE A 178 49.39 -24.08 35.98
C ILE A 178 49.63 -25.15 37.05
N ARG A 179 48.56 -25.78 37.58
CA ARG A 179 48.68 -26.83 38.60
C ARG A 179 49.51 -28.01 38.11
N LYS A 180 49.31 -28.43 36.85
CA LYS A 180 50.11 -29.49 36.23
C LYS A 180 51.59 -29.12 36.19
N THR A 181 51.95 -27.92 35.74
CA THR A 181 53.36 -27.49 35.70
C THR A 181 54.01 -27.41 37.09
N ILE A 182 53.27 -27.02 38.13
CA ILE A 182 53.78 -26.99 39.51
C ILE A 182 54.07 -28.42 39.98
N LEU A 183 53.15 -29.35 39.76
CA LEU A 183 53.32 -30.76 40.12
C LEU A 183 54.52 -31.40 39.38
N GLU A 184 54.67 -31.14 38.08
CA GLU A 184 55.81 -31.63 37.29
C GLU A 184 57.15 -31.03 37.74
N LYS A 185 57.16 -29.78 38.22
CA LYS A 185 58.36 -29.18 38.80
C LYS A 185 58.68 -29.81 40.15
N ALA A 186 57.69 -29.98 41.02
CA ALA A 186 57.86 -30.63 42.32
C ALA A 186 58.41 -32.06 42.18
N ALA A 187 57.82 -32.86 41.28
CA ALA A 187 58.28 -34.22 41.01
C ALA A 187 59.77 -34.26 40.59
N ARG A 188 60.18 -33.39 39.66
CA ARG A 188 61.59 -33.28 39.24
C ARG A 188 62.54 -32.85 40.36
N THR A 189 62.09 -31.94 41.23
CA THR A 189 62.88 -31.53 42.41
C THR A 189 63.04 -32.68 43.40
N THR A 190 61.98 -33.43 43.68
CA THR A 190 62.04 -34.62 44.54
C THR A 190 62.94 -35.70 43.95
N GLU A 191 62.90 -35.94 42.64
CA GLU A 191 63.82 -36.86 41.97
C GLU A 191 65.29 -36.42 42.13
N ARG A 192 65.59 -35.12 41.96
CA ARG A 192 66.95 -34.60 42.19
C ARG A 192 67.42 -34.81 43.63
N LEU A 193 66.59 -34.45 44.61
CA LEU A 193 66.92 -34.63 46.03
C LEU A 193 67.16 -36.12 46.37
N ASN A 194 66.32 -37.02 45.84
CA ASN A 194 66.51 -38.46 46.04
C ASN A 194 67.82 -38.98 45.41
N VAL A 195 68.22 -38.46 44.25
CA VAL A 195 69.50 -38.81 43.61
C VAL A 195 70.68 -38.28 44.42
N GLU A 196 70.62 -37.02 44.87
CA GLU A 196 71.65 -36.39 45.68
C GLU A 196 71.84 -37.13 47.02
N GLN A 197 70.74 -37.41 47.72
CA GLN A 197 70.74 -38.21 48.95
C GLN A 197 71.28 -39.62 48.71
N ARG A 198 70.97 -40.25 47.56
CA ARG A 198 71.56 -41.55 47.19
C ARG A 198 73.07 -41.47 46.94
N MET A 199 73.57 -40.38 46.37
CA MET A 199 75.02 -40.18 46.16
C MET A 199 75.73 -39.95 47.50
N GLU A 200 75.14 -39.16 48.40
CA GLU A 200 75.67 -38.92 49.75
C GLU A 200 75.80 -40.23 50.54
N TYR A 201 74.77 -41.10 50.53
CA TYR A 201 74.86 -42.43 51.14
C TYR A 201 75.96 -43.31 50.54
N VAL A 202 76.24 -43.21 49.23
CA VAL A 202 77.29 -43.98 48.56
C VAL A 202 78.69 -43.44 48.88
N GLU A 203 78.84 -42.12 49.03
CA GLU A 203 80.09 -41.50 49.46
C GLU A 203 80.42 -41.81 50.92
N GLU A 204 79.43 -41.79 51.83
CA GLU A 204 79.62 -42.24 53.22
C GLU A 204 80.05 -43.71 53.30
N ASP A 205 79.40 -44.62 52.55
CA ASP A 205 79.77 -46.06 52.52
C ASP A 205 81.19 -46.28 51.95
N ARG A 206 81.59 -45.49 50.95
CA ARG A 206 82.96 -45.52 50.40
C ARG A 206 83.98 -45.01 51.43
N ASN A 207 83.71 -43.91 52.12
CA ASN A 207 84.59 -43.35 53.15
C ASN A 207 84.73 -44.29 54.35
N TYR A 208 83.65 -44.96 54.77
CA TYR A 208 83.69 -45.99 55.80
C TYR A 208 84.56 -47.20 55.40
N ARG A 209 84.54 -47.59 54.12
CA ARG A 209 85.31 -48.73 53.60
C ARG A 209 86.80 -48.43 53.39
N ASP A 210 87.19 -47.17 53.20
CA ASP A 210 88.61 -46.74 53.12
C ASP A 210 89.28 -46.57 54.51
N HIS A 211 88.51 -46.68 55.60
CA HIS A 211 88.97 -46.54 56.99
C HIS A 211 89.01 -47.86 57.79
N ILE A 212 88.92 -49.02 57.13
CA ILE A 212 89.12 -50.37 57.68
C ILE A 212 90.35 -51.00 57.03
#